data_AF-A0A971MHW5-F1
#
_entry.id   AF-A0A971MHW5-F1
#
_cell.length_a   1.000
_cell.length_b   1.000
_cell.length_c   1.000
_cell.angle_alpha   90.00
_cell.angle_beta   90.00
_cell.angle_gamma   90.00
#
_symmetry.space_group_name_H-M   'P 1'
#
loop_
_entity.id
_entity.type
_entity.pdbx_description
1 polymer ?
#
loop_
_entity_poly.entity_id
_entity_poly.type
_entity_poly.pdbx_seq_one_letter_code
_entity_poly.pdbx_strand_id
1 'polypeptide(L)'
;MRNKRILLILMALMLVLGSAFPAYAAELKEVETVVKETQEFLHKNIKEPKMGTLAGEWTVLSLKRSDANVPQKYYDDYFDRIVETVKEKDGNLTKNKFTEYSRLIVALTSIGKDVKDVGGYDLTKPLANFDNIIKQGINGPIWALIAYDTKNFEIPKIEGPGTQNTREKMIDYILEKEITNDQGELGGWAMSGNKADPDITAMALYAFRPYVNKNEKVKAATDRALKTLSNLQLQNGGYISWGTENSESTAQVIIALTSLGIDPQTDKRFIKYDENAKPHTAIDAILTFAVPGGGFKHIKEDTLNGMATDQGLEGLTAYLRFKQGKTALFDMTDVESTQSKPQNIGGLNDIKGHWAEEVIKKYNGLGIHNKSTIFSPDQNITRGEFAVALVNGFKIEMKGAAPNFVDVSSDAWYKNSVEIAASNGIIQGVGDNKFAPENNITREEAMTMIQRMLKLKGQNVEISEGTKEYLAKFPDGNTVSDWAMDSAAFNIDRKIIIGRDGKIVPKGNITRAEAVTVIDRGIEL
;
A
#
# COMPACT_ATOMS: atom_id res chain seq x y z
N MET A 1 13.89 -38.04 50.91
CA MET A 1 13.95 -38.43 49.48
C MET A 1 13.04 -37.60 48.57
N ARG A 2 11.83 -37.22 49.00
CA ARG A 2 10.86 -36.43 48.19
C ARG A 2 11.38 -35.04 47.76
N ASN A 3 12.08 -34.33 48.64
CA ASN A 3 12.60 -32.98 48.33
C ASN A 3 13.80 -32.97 47.37
N LYS A 4 14.62 -34.04 47.34
CA LYS A 4 15.72 -34.16 46.38
C LYS A 4 15.23 -34.43 44.95
N ARG A 5 14.11 -35.16 44.80
CA ARG A 5 13.48 -35.41 43.49
C ARG A 5 12.84 -34.14 42.89
N ILE A 6 12.23 -33.30 43.72
CA ILE A 6 11.64 -32.03 43.27
C ILE A 6 12.73 -31.03 42.83
N LEU A 7 13.86 -30.97 43.55
CA LEU A 7 14.99 -30.11 43.18
C LEU A 7 15.68 -30.57 41.88
N LEU A 8 15.80 -31.89 41.66
CA LEU A 8 16.32 -32.46 40.40
C LEU A 8 15.39 -32.19 39.20
N ILE A 9 14.06 -32.24 39.40
CA ILE A 9 13.08 -31.91 38.35
C ILE A 9 13.11 -30.41 38.03
N LEU A 10 13.25 -29.53 39.03
CA LEU A 10 13.38 -28.08 38.83
C LEU A 10 14.71 -27.68 38.17
N MET A 11 15.84 -28.33 38.52
CA MET A 11 17.11 -28.11 37.84
C MET A 11 17.10 -28.65 36.41
N ALA A 12 16.45 -29.80 36.16
CA ALA A 12 16.25 -30.31 34.80
C ALA A 12 15.34 -29.40 33.96
N LEU A 13 14.28 -28.82 34.53
CA LEU A 13 13.44 -27.82 33.86
C LEU A 13 14.21 -26.52 33.57
N MET A 14 15.07 -26.04 34.50
CA MET A 14 15.90 -24.85 34.27
C MET A 14 17.02 -25.09 33.25
N LEU A 15 17.57 -26.30 33.17
CA LEU A 15 18.56 -26.67 32.15
C LEU A 15 17.92 -26.80 30.75
N VAL A 16 16.69 -27.32 30.65
CA VAL A 16 15.95 -27.43 29.37
C VAL A 16 15.40 -26.07 28.90
N LEU A 17 14.97 -25.20 29.83
CA LEU A 17 14.61 -23.82 29.51
C LEU A 17 15.85 -22.99 29.15
N GLY A 18 16.99 -23.20 29.80
CA GLY A 18 18.23 -22.47 29.53
C GLY A 18 18.88 -22.77 28.18
N SER A 19 18.64 -23.94 27.57
CA SER A 19 19.22 -24.32 26.27
C SER A 19 18.34 -24.00 25.06
N ALA A 20 17.02 -23.85 25.24
CA ALA A 20 16.08 -23.56 24.15
C ALA A 20 16.09 -22.09 23.73
N PHE A 21 16.24 -21.15 24.68
CA PHE A 21 16.29 -19.71 24.39
C PHE A 21 17.52 -19.28 23.57
N PRO A 22 18.76 -19.75 23.84
CA PRO A 22 19.92 -19.38 23.05
C PRO A 22 19.89 -19.91 21.61
N ALA A 23 19.37 -21.13 21.40
CA ALA A 23 19.26 -21.73 20.07
C ALA A 23 18.24 -20.95 19.20
N TYR A 24 17.07 -20.65 19.77
CA TYR A 24 16.05 -19.84 19.11
C TYR A 24 16.54 -18.41 18.77
N ALA A 25 17.27 -17.77 19.67
CA ALA A 25 17.86 -16.45 19.42
C ALA A 25 18.98 -16.48 18.36
N ALA A 26 19.74 -17.58 18.27
CA ALA A 26 20.78 -17.76 17.27
C ALA A 26 20.19 -17.95 15.86
N GLU A 27 19.11 -18.72 15.74
CA GLU A 27 18.44 -18.97 14.45
C GLU A 27 17.72 -17.73 13.92
N LEU A 28 17.03 -16.96 14.79
CA LEU A 28 16.45 -15.68 14.38
C LEU A 28 17.51 -14.71 13.84
N LYS A 29 18.70 -14.69 14.45
CA LYS A 29 19.83 -13.88 14.00
C LYS A 29 20.39 -14.35 12.66
N GLU A 30 20.41 -15.66 12.41
CA GLU A 30 20.78 -16.23 11.11
C GLU A 30 19.79 -15.80 10.03
N VAL A 31 18.48 -15.90 10.29
CA VAL A 31 17.43 -15.42 9.38
C VAL A 31 17.60 -13.93 9.07
N GLU A 32 17.78 -13.09 10.10
CA GLU A 32 18.03 -11.65 9.92
C GLU A 32 19.27 -11.36 9.06
N THR A 33 20.32 -12.17 9.22
CA THR A 33 21.56 -12.06 8.43
C THR A 33 21.30 -12.41 6.97
N VAL A 34 20.67 -13.55 6.69
CA VAL A 34 20.34 -13.97 5.31
C VAL A 34 19.41 -12.98 4.62
N VAL A 35 18.41 -12.46 5.33
CA VAL A 35 17.52 -11.40 4.82
C VAL A 35 18.31 -10.15 4.46
N LYS A 36 19.17 -9.66 5.36
CA LYS A 36 19.98 -8.46 5.11
C LYS A 36 20.93 -8.63 3.92
N GLU A 37 21.65 -9.73 3.85
CA GLU A 37 22.56 -10.02 2.72
C GLU A 37 21.78 -10.08 1.40
N THR A 38 20.61 -10.72 1.40
CA THR A 38 19.77 -10.84 0.21
C THR A 38 19.17 -9.50 -0.24
N GLN A 39 18.76 -8.63 0.70
CA GLN A 39 18.34 -7.26 0.41
C GLN A 39 19.45 -6.46 -0.27
N GLU A 40 20.65 -6.48 0.31
CA GLU A 40 21.81 -5.78 -0.22
C GLU A 40 22.18 -6.33 -1.60
N PHE A 41 22.14 -7.65 -1.78
CA PHE A 41 22.37 -8.31 -3.06
C PHE A 41 21.37 -7.88 -4.13
N LEU A 42 20.06 -7.94 -3.83
CA LEU A 42 19.01 -7.57 -4.79
C LEU A 42 19.13 -6.09 -5.18
N HIS A 43 19.22 -5.18 -4.22
CA HIS A 43 19.36 -3.74 -4.51
C HIS A 43 20.70 -3.42 -5.22
N LYS A 44 21.76 -4.18 -4.97
CA LYS A 44 23.04 -4.00 -5.68
C LYS A 44 22.95 -4.44 -7.14
N ASN A 45 22.31 -5.57 -7.43
CA ASN A 45 22.33 -6.17 -8.76
C ASN A 45 21.14 -5.76 -9.65
N ILE A 46 20.03 -5.34 -9.05
CA ILE A 46 18.83 -4.91 -9.77
C ILE A 46 18.69 -3.40 -9.55
N LYS A 47 19.28 -2.61 -10.46
CA LYS A 47 19.27 -1.13 -10.36
C LYS A 47 18.02 -0.49 -10.94
N GLU A 48 17.46 -1.13 -11.95
CA GLU A 48 16.33 -0.61 -12.72
C GLU A 48 15.27 -1.71 -12.87
N PRO A 49 14.52 -2.05 -11.81
CA PRO A 49 13.43 -2.99 -11.94
C PRO A 49 12.41 -2.47 -12.96
N LYS A 50 11.81 -3.38 -13.72
CA LYS A 50 10.80 -3.12 -14.76
C LYS A 50 9.64 -4.10 -14.60
N MET A 51 8.53 -3.85 -15.29
CA MET A 51 7.42 -4.81 -15.33
C MET A 51 7.91 -6.18 -15.84
N GLY A 52 7.70 -7.26 -15.09
CA GLY A 52 8.14 -8.59 -15.51
C GLY A 52 8.42 -9.56 -14.36
N THR A 53 8.26 -10.86 -14.66
CA THR A 53 8.37 -11.96 -13.68
C THR A 53 9.73 -12.08 -12.99
N LEU A 54 10.81 -11.60 -13.60
CA LEU A 54 12.15 -11.62 -13.03
C LEU A 54 12.67 -10.19 -12.86
N ALA A 55 13.26 -9.91 -11.69
CA ALA A 55 13.86 -8.60 -11.38
C ALA A 55 12.88 -7.41 -11.52
N GLY A 56 11.60 -7.66 -11.24
CA GLY A 56 10.50 -6.71 -11.44
C GLY A 56 9.63 -6.55 -10.20
N GLU A 57 8.36 -6.92 -10.31
CA GLU A 57 7.36 -6.72 -9.25
C GLU A 57 7.78 -7.38 -7.92
N TRP A 58 8.29 -8.61 -7.99
CA TRP A 58 8.66 -9.41 -6.83
C TRP A 58 9.85 -8.84 -6.07
N THR A 59 10.88 -8.38 -6.79
CA THR A 59 12.01 -7.68 -6.16
C THR A 59 11.57 -6.42 -5.45
N VAL A 60 10.69 -5.61 -6.07
CA VAL A 60 10.17 -4.38 -5.47
C VAL A 60 9.37 -4.67 -4.20
N LEU A 61 8.46 -5.64 -4.27
CA LEU A 61 7.70 -6.14 -3.13
C LEU A 61 8.63 -6.59 -1.99
N SER A 62 9.58 -7.47 -2.33
CA SER A 62 10.49 -8.10 -1.37
C SER A 62 11.34 -7.08 -0.65
N LEU A 63 11.99 -6.16 -1.39
CA LEU A 63 12.79 -5.10 -0.79
C LEU A 63 11.95 -4.19 0.11
N LYS A 64 10.75 -3.81 -0.34
CA LYS A 64 9.93 -2.86 0.41
C LYS A 64 9.32 -3.47 1.67
N ARG A 65 8.80 -4.70 1.60
CA ARG A 65 8.13 -5.37 2.74
C ARG A 65 9.11 -5.93 3.77
N SER A 66 10.36 -6.14 3.39
CA SER A 66 11.45 -6.56 4.28
C SER A 66 12.12 -5.40 5.01
N ASP A 67 11.61 -4.17 4.85
CA ASP A 67 12.17 -2.94 5.42
C ASP A 67 13.64 -2.71 5.03
N ALA A 68 14.01 -3.12 3.81
CA ALA A 68 15.35 -2.93 3.28
C ALA A 68 15.72 -1.44 3.23
N ASN A 69 16.98 -1.11 3.53
CA ASN A 69 17.49 0.26 3.43
C ASN A 69 17.75 0.65 1.96
N VAL A 70 16.67 0.84 1.21
CA VAL A 70 16.67 1.23 -0.20
C VAL A 70 16.16 2.67 -0.34
N PRO A 71 16.87 3.56 -1.04
CA PRO A 71 16.44 4.95 -1.19
C PRO A 71 15.05 5.05 -1.85
N GLN A 72 14.19 5.95 -1.36
CA GLN A 72 12.85 6.15 -1.93
C GLN A 72 12.86 6.42 -3.44
N LYS A 73 13.92 7.05 -3.95
CA LYS A 73 14.13 7.28 -5.39
C LYS A 73 14.08 6.00 -6.22
N TYR A 74 14.59 4.87 -5.71
CA TYR A 74 14.55 3.58 -6.40
C TYR A 74 13.12 3.14 -6.73
N TYR A 75 12.21 3.31 -5.77
CA TYR A 75 10.78 2.97 -5.91
C TYR A 75 10.02 4.00 -6.75
N ASP A 76 10.36 5.30 -6.62
CA ASP A 76 9.81 6.36 -7.45
C ASP A 76 10.18 6.13 -8.93
N ASP A 77 11.45 5.83 -9.23
CA ASP A 77 11.90 5.54 -10.59
C ASP A 77 11.25 4.26 -11.17
N TYR A 78 11.02 3.23 -10.33
CA TYR A 78 10.26 2.04 -10.73
C TYR A 78 8.83 2.40 -11.15
N PHE A 79 8.15 3.20 -10.33
CA PHE A 79 6.79 3.63 -10.62
C PHE A 79 6.71 4.42 -11.93
N ASP A 80 7.66 5.31 -12.21
CA ASP A 80 7.70 6.07 -13.46
C ASP A 80 7.80 5.15 -14.69
N ARG A 81 8.66 4.12 -14.63
CA ARG A 81 8.76 3.10 -15.70
C ARG A 81 7.48 2.28 -15.87
N ILE A 82 6.77 2.00 -14.78
CA ILE A 82 5.47 1.33 -14.85
C ILE A 82 4.44 2.24 -15.51
N VAL A 83 4.43 3.53 -15.18
CA VAL A 83 3.52 4.51 -15.82
C VAL A 83 3.78 4.62 -17.31
N GLU A 84 5.05 4.65 -17.74
CA GLU A 84 5.43 4.57 -19.15
C GLU A 84 4.88 3.29 -19.79
N THR A 85 5.13 2.13 -19.18
CA THR A 85 4.67 0.82 -19.69
C THR A 85 3.15 0.74 -19.82
N VAL A 86 2.41 1.24 -18.83
CA VAL A 86 0.95 1.24 -18.81
C VAL A 86 0.40 2.14 -19.91
N LYS A 87 0.98 3.34 -20.10
CA LYS A 87 0.59 4.27 -21.17
C LYS A 87 0.90 3.71 -22.56
N GLU A 88 2.07 3.13 -22.77
CA GLU A 88 2.46 2.49 -24.03
C GLU A 88 1.50 1.36 -24.43
N LYS A 89 0.94 0.67 -23.43
CA LYS A 89 -0.01 -0.43 -23.62
C LYS A 89 -1.48 0.01 -23.59
N ASP A 90 -1.75 1.32 -23.50
CA ASP A 90 -3.11 1.88 -23.36
C ASP A 90 -3.90 1.20 -22.23
N GLY A 91 -3.26 0.98 -21.08
CA GLY A 91 -3.84 0.28 -19.93
C GLY A 91 -4.01 -1.22 -20.10
N ASN A 92 -3.78 -1.78 -21.29
CA ASN A 92 -3.97 -3.21 -21.61
C ASN A 92 -2.67 -4.00 -21.46
N LEU A 93 -2.39 -4.44 -20.24
CA LEU A 93 -1.16 -5.16 -19.92
C LEU A 93 -1.08 -6.55 -20.56
N THR A 94 -2.23 -7.16 -20.87
CA THR A 94 -2.32 -8.56 -21.30
C THR A 94 -3.69 -8.93 -21.83
N LYS A 95 -3.73 -9.91 -22.76
CA LYS A 95 -4.99 -10.51 -23.24
C LYS A 95 -5.39 -11.79 -22.49
N ASN A 96 -4.41 -12.46 -21.87
CA ASN A 96 -4.56 -13.82 -21.34
C ASN A 96 -3.99 -14.02 -19.93
N LYS A 97 -3.06 -13.18 -19.48
CA LYS A 97 -2.36 -13.33 -18.20
C LYS A 97 -2.77 -12.26 -17.19
N PHE A 98 -4.02 -12.26 -16.75
CA PHE A 98 -4.53 -11.19 -15.86
C PHE A 98 -3.81 -11.11 -14.50
N THR A 99 -3.08 -12.15 -14.11
CA THR A 99 -2.12 -12.09 -12.99
C THR A 99 -1.07 -10.97 -13.15
N GLU A 100 -0.75 -10.49 -14.36
CA GLU A 100 0.10 -9.31 -14.56
C GLU A 100 -0.45 -8.08 -13.81
N TYR A 101 -1.77 -7.86 -13.84
CA TYR A 101 -2.40 -6.79 -13.05
C TYR A 101 -2.29 -7.05 -11.55
N SER A 102 -2.58 -8.28 -11.12
CA SER A 102 -2.51 -8.66 -9.70
C SER A 102 -1.11 -8.45 -9.12
N ARG A 103 -0.06 -8.91 -9.82
CA ARG A 103 1.34 -8.75 -9.40
C ARG A 103 1.72 -7.28 -9.31
N LEU A 104 1.30 -6.49 -10.30
CA LEU A 104 1.60 -5.06 -10.33
C LEU A 104 0.87 -4.30 -9.21
N ILE A 105 -0.40 -4.61 -8.95
CA ILE A 105 -1.16 -4.04 -7.82
C ILE A 105 -0.44 -4.32 -6.50
N VAL A 106 -0.03 -5.57 -6.27
CA VAL A 106 0.69 -5.96 -5.04
C VAL A 106 2.00 -5.18 -4.89
N ALA A 107 2.82 -5.10 -5.95
CA ALA A 107 4.08 -4.38 -5.90
C ALA A 107 3.88 -2.87 -5.68
N LEU A 108 2.97 -2.22 -6.42
CA LEU A 108 2.69 -0.79 -6.29
C LEU A 108 2.08 -0.43 -4.93
N THR A 109 1.22 -1.29 -4.41
CA THR A 109 0.65 -1.10 -3.07
C THR A 109 1.74 -1.16 -2.01
N SER A 110 2.74 -2.04 -2.15
CA SER A 110 3.83 -2.17 -1.18
C SER A 110 4.66 -0.89 -1.05
N ILE A 111 4.84 -0.17 -2.15
CA ILE A 111 5.55 1.12 -2.20
C ILE A 111 4.63 2.32 -1.99
N GLY A 112 3.36 2.09 -1.64
CA GLY A 112 2.39 3.11 -1.28
C GLY A 112 1.81 3.91 -2.45
N LYS A 113 1.93 3.42 -3.70
CA LYS A 113 1.38 4.10 -4.89
C LYS A 113 -0.09 3.76 -5.09
N ASP A 114 -0.85 4.70 -5.64
CA ASP A 114 -2.26 4.50 -5.96
C ASP A 114 -2.39 3.63 -7.23
N VAL A 115 -3.02 2.47 -7.08
CA VAL A 115 -3.23 1.51 -8.16
C VAL A 115 -4.45 1.84 -9.02
N LYS A 116 -5.29 2.80 -8.59
CA LYS A 116 -6.44 3.28 -9.34
C LYS A 116 -6.10 4.42 -10.31
N ASP A 117 -4.91 5.02 -10.17
CA ASP A 117 -4.37 6.01 -11.10
C ASP A 117 -2.89 5.75 -11.37
N VAL A 118 -2.63 4.85 -12.31
CA VAL A 118 -1.29 4.56 -12.82
C VAL A 118 -1.19 5.11 -14.24
N GLY A 119 -0.80 6.37 -14.35
CA GLY A 119 -0.69 7.05 -15.63
C GLY A 119 -2.05 7.34 -16.29
N GLY A 120 -3.12 7.49 -15.51
CA GLY A 120 -4.49 7.66 -15.98
C GLY A 120 -5.31 6.37 -16.07
N TYR A 121 -4.75 5.23 -15.67
CA TYR A 121 -5.40 3.93 -15.75
C TYR A 121 -5.60 3.29 -14.38
N ASP A 122 -6.78 2.73 -14.15
CA ASP A 122 -7.12 1.96 -12.96
C ASP A 122 -6.77 0.49 -13.19
N LEU A 123 -5.73 0.01 -12.51
CA LEU A 123 -5.24 -1.37 -12.66
C LEU A 123 -6.18 -2.41 -12.03
N THR A 124 -7.15 -1.98 -11.21
CA THR A 124 -8.12 -2.89 -10.58
C THR A 124 -9.25 -3.27 -11.54
N LYS A 125 -9.64 -2.38 -12.47
CA LYS A 125 -10.75 -2.61 -13.41
C LYS A 125 -10.62 -3.90 -14.23
N PRO A 126 -9.46 -4.25 -14.81
CA PRO A 126 -9.33 -5.46 -15.62
C PRO A 126 -9.60 -6.75 -14.83
N LEU A 127 -9.41 -6.73 -13.50
CA LEU A 127 -9.71 -7.86 -12.61
C LEU A 127 -11.19 -7.95 -12.21
N ALA A 128 -12.03 -6.97 -12.56
CA ALA A 128 -13.47 -6.99 -12.30
C ALA A 128 -14.24 -7.90 -13.27
N ASN A 129 -13.62 -8.35 -14.35
CA ASN A 129 -14.18 -9.36 -15.24
C ASN A 129 -13.73 -10.76 -14.82
N PHE A 130 -14.66 -11.56 -14.31
CA PHE A 130 -14.38 -12.90 -13.82
C PHE A 130 -13.88 -13.83 -14.94
N ASP A 131 -14.47 -13.72 -16.13
CA ASP A 131 -14.10 -14.56 -17.29
C ASP A 131 -12.65 -14.31 -17.72
N ASN A 132 -12.14 -13.11 -17.48
CA ASN A 132 -10.75 -12.77 -17.75
C ASN A 132 -9.79 -13.42 -16.75
N ILE A 133 -10.09 -13.35 -15.45
CA ILE A 133 -9.18 -13.86 -14.43
C ILE A 133 -9.10 -15.39 -14.44
N ILE A 134 -10.18 -16.10 -14.75
CA ILE A 134 -10.16 -17.58 -14.80
C ILE A 134 -9.40 -18.16 -16.01
N LYS A 135 -8.94 -17.32 -16.96
CA LYS A 135 -8.13 -17.78 -18.12
C LYS A 135 -6.84 -18.48 -17.70
N GLN A 136 -6.32 -18.19 -16.50
CA GLN A 136 -5.13 -18.84 -15.93
C GLN A 136 -5.49 -19.98 -14.95
N GLY A 137 -6.72 -20.48 -14.99
CA GLY A 137 -7.21 -21.45 -14.02
C GLY A 137 -7.23 -20.88 -12.61
N ILE A 138 -7.02 -21.74 -11.60
CA ILE A 138 -7.07 -21.38 -10.18
C ILE A 138 -6.12 -20.23 -9.79
N ASN A 139 -4.99 -20.12 -10.50
CA ASN A 139 -3.97 -19.09 -10.23
C ASN A 139 -4.53 -17.67 -10.40
N GLY A 140 -5.44 -17.47 -11.35
CA GLY A 140 -6.04 -16.15 -11.61
C GLY A 140 -6.88 -15.65 -10.43
N PRO A 141 -7.93 -16.39 -9.99
CA PRO A 141 -8.71 -16.05 -8.81
C PRO A 141 -7.90 -15.93 -7.52
N ILE A 142 -6.89 -16.78 -7.30
CA ILE A 142 -5.99 -16.67 -6.14
C ILE A 142 -5.31 -15.29 -6.13
N TRP A 143 -4.60 -14.92 -7.20
CA TRP A 143 -3.88 -13.65 -7.27
C TRP A 143 -4.80 -12.43 -7.35
N ALA A 144 -5.96 -12.54 -7.99
CA ALA A 144 -6.95 -11.47 -8.01
C ALA A 144 -7.51 -11.20 -6.61
N LEU A 145 -7.82 -12.25 -5.84
CA LEU A 145 -8.26 -12.14 -4.46
C LEU A 145 -7.18 -11.49 -3.58
N ILE A 146 -5.93 -11.95 -3.69
CA ILE A 146 -4.79 -11.34 -3.00
C ILE A 146 -4.66 -9.86 -3.36
N ALA A 147 -4.68 -9.50 -4.64
CA ALA A 147 -4.52 -8.13 -5.09
C ALA A 147 -5.61 -7.20 -4.53
N TYR A 148 -6.87 -7.61 -4.57
CA TYR A 148 -7.96 -6.82 -3.98
C TYR A 148 -7.86 -6.74 -2.46
N ASP A 149 -7.44 -7.80 -1.78
CA ASP A 149 -7.36 -7.83 -0.32
C ASP A 149 -6.08 -7.22 0.25
N THR A 150 -5.08 -6.97 -0.61
CA THR A 150 -3.79 -6.38 -0.22
C THR A 150 -3.98 -5.07 0.56
N LYS A 151 -4.95 -4.24 0.16
CA LYS A 151 -5.36 -3.03 0.92
C LYS A 151 -6.87 -2.88 1.00
N ASN A 152 -7.59 -4.00 0.96
CA ASN A 152 -9.06 -4.05 0.93
C ASN A 152 -9.68 -3.13 -0.14
N PHE A 153 -9.15 -3.18 -1.36
CA PHE A 153 -9.70 -2.44 -2.49
C PHE A 153 -11.13 -2.91 -2.80
N GLU A 154 -11.99 -1.95 -3.13
CA GLU A 154 -13.28 -2.24 -3.72
C GLU A 154 -13.11 -2.85 -5.11
N ILE A 155 -13.93 -3.84 -5.43
CA ILE A 155 -13.98 -4.42 -6.77
C ILE A 155 -14.85 -3.48 -7.62
N PRO A 156 -14.32 -2.83 -8.65
CA PRO A 156 -15.12 -1.94 -9.48
C PRO A 156 -16.17 -2.73 -10.27
N LYS A 157 -17.19 -2.02 -10.75
CA LYS A 157 -18.15 -2.58 -11.70
C LYS A 157 -17.40 -2.92 -12.99
N ILE A 158 -17.68 -4.11 -13.54
CA ILE A 158 -17.13 -4.52 -14.83
C ILE A 158 -17.55 -3.52 -15.93
N GLU A 159 -16.58 -3.14 -16.77
CA GLU A 159 -16.80 -2.38 -17.98
C GLU A 159 -16.82 -3.34 -19.19
N GLY A 160 -17.87 -3.27 -20.01
CA GLY A 160 -18.02 -4.13 -21.18
C GLY A 160 -18.59 -5.52 -20.88
N PRO A 161 -18.51 -6.46 -21.84
CA PRO A 161 -19.10 -7.79 -21.71
C PRO A 161 -18.28 -8.68 -20.78
N GLY A 162 -18.99 -9.59 -20.11
CA GLY A 162 -18.41 -10.63 -19.27
C GLY A 162 -19.12 -10.75 -17.93
N THR A 163 -18.65 -11.69 -17.12
CA THR A 163 -19.19 -11.95 -15.79
C THR A 163 -18.57 -11.00 -14.76
N GLN A 164 -19.40 -10.30 -13.98
CA GLN A 164 -18.91 -9.50 -12.84
C GLN A 164 -18.17 -10.39 -11.84
N ASN A 165 -16.97 -9.97 -11.47
CA ASN A 165 -16.18 -10.59 -10.42
C ASN A 165 -16.60 -10.08 -9.03
N THR A 166 -16.53 -10.96 -8.03
CA THR A 166 -16.72 -10.65 -6.61
C THR A 166 -15.76 -11.48 -5.77
N ARG A 167 -15.49 -11.06 -4.52
CA ARG A 167 -14.71 -11.86 -3.57
C ARG A 167 -15.29 -13.27 -3.39
N GLU A 168 -16.61 -13.35 -3.20
CA GLU A 168 -17.33 -14.62 -3.06
C GLU A 168 -17.16 -15.52 -4.29
N LYS A 169 -17.27 -14.97 -5.50
CA LYS A 169 -17.10 -15.75 -6.73
C LYS A 169 -15.67 -16.29 -6.88
N MET A 170 -14.65 -15.53 -6.49
CA MET A 170 -13.27 -16.02 -6.46
C MET A 170 -13.07 -17.11 -5.41
N ILE A 171 -13.63 -16.91 -4.21
CA ILE A 171 -13.56 -17.88 -3.11
C ILE A 171 -14.22 -19.20 -3.50
N ASP A 172 -15.46 -19.15 -4.01
CA ASP A 172 -16.20 -20.34 -4.43
C ASP A 172 -15.45 -21.09 -5.53
N TYR A 173 -14.90 -20.37 -6.53
CA TYR A 173 -14.11 -21.00 -7.58
C TYR A 173 -12.87 -21.72 -7.04
N ILE A 174 -12.18 -21.14 -6.07
CA ILE A 174 -11.02 -21.79 -5.43
C ILE A 174 -11.49 -23.02 -4.65
N LEU A 175 -12.56 -22.92 -3.86
CA LEU A 175 -13.11 -24.04 -3.09
C LEU A 175 -13.57 -25.20 -3.98
N GLU A 176 -14.21 -24.90 -5.12
CA GLU A 176 -14.64 -25.90 -6.11
C GLU A 176 -13.47 -26.66 -6.75
N LYS A 177 -12.25 -26.11 -6.69
CA LYS A 177 -11.03 -26.73 -7.21
C LYS A 177 -10.24 -27.50 -6.15
N GLU A 178 -10.75 -27.61 -4.92
CA GLU A 178 -10.11 -28.42 -3.89
C GLU A 178 -10.02 -29.87 -4.36
N ILE A 179 -8.83 -30.46 -4.21
CA ILE A 179 -8.53 -31.78 -4.73
C ILE A 179 -9.02 -32.84 -3.76
N THR A 180 -9.74 -33.82 -4.29
CA THR A 180 -10.01 -35.10 -3.61
C THR A 180 -8.86 -36.06 -3.93
N ASN A 181 -8.14 -36.51 -2.92
CA ASN A 181 -7.04 -37.47 -3.09
C ASN A 181 -7.55 -38.88 -3.41
N ASP A 182 -6.63 -39.82 -3.67
CA ASP A 182 -6.95 -41.20 -4.02
C ASP A 182 -7.71 -41.96 -2.90
N GLN A 183 -7.69 -41.44 -1.66
CA GLN A 183 -8.42 -41.97 -0.51
C GLN A 183 -9.82 -41.35 -0.35
N GLY A 184 -10.24 -40.47 -1.25
CA GLY A 184 -11.53 -39.78 -1.17
C GLY A 184 -11.55 -38.61 -0.18
N GLU A 185 -10.39 -38.19 0.35
CA GLU A 185 -10.29 -37.05 1.26
C GLU A 185 -10.01 -35.76 0.49
N LEU A 186 -10.77 -34.71 0.77
CA LEU A 186 -10.48 -33.37 0.27
C LEU A 186 -9.22 -32.79 0.94
N GLY A 187 -8.42 -32.04 0.18
CA GLY A 187 -7.39 -31.20 0.76
C GLY A 187 -6.37 -30.69 -0.25
N GLY A 188 -6.18 -29.37 -0.24
CA GLY A 188 -5.17 -28.71 -1.06
C GLY A 188 -5.59 -28.54 -2.52
N TRP A 189 -4.71 -27.91 -3.27
CA TRP A 189 -4.95 -27.45 -4.63
C TRP A 189 -3.70 -27.63 -5.49
N ALA A 190 -3.88 -27.61 -6.80
CA ALA A 190 -2.79 -27.60 -7.78
C ALA A 190 -3.20 -26.82 -9.03
N MET A 191 -2.22 -26.44 -9.84
CA MET A 191 -2.49 -25.82 -11.15
C MET A 191 -3.32 -26.74 -12.06
N SER A 192 -3.07 -28.05 -11.96
CA SER A 192 -3.73 -29.10 -12.72
C SER A 192 -3.51 -30.46 -12.07
N GLY A 193 -4.35 -31.45 -12.42
CA GLY A 193 -4.23 -32.82 -11.92
C GLY A 193 -5.00 -33.06 -10.63
N ASN A 194 -4.76 -34.23 -10.01
CA ASN A 194 -5.48 -34.73 -8.84
C ASN A 194 -4.59 -34.89 -7.60
N LYS A 195 -3.41 -34.26 -7.59
CA LYS A 195 -2.49 -34.26 -6.45
C LYS A 195 -2.28 -32.83 -6.00
N ALA A 196 -2.44 -32.57 -4.70
CA ALA A 196 -2.17 -31.27 -4.12
C ALA A 196 -0.69 -30.90 -4.29
N ASP A 197 -0.48 -29.66 -4.68
CA ASP A 197 0.83 -29.04 -4.88
C ASP A 197 1.08 -28.05 -3.72
N PRO A 198 2.27 -28.05 -3.09
CA PRO A 198 2.53 -27.18 -1.95
C PRO A 198 2.39 -25.69 -2.30
N ASP A 199 2.81 -25.27 -3.51
CA ASP A 199 2.78 -23.87 -3.91
C ASP A 199 1.34 -23.38 -4.02
N ILE A 200 0.54 -23.99 -4.89
CA ILE A 200 -0.86 -23.55 -5.09
C ILE A 200 -1.68 -23.71 -3.81
N THR A 201 -1.39 -24.75 -3.02
CA THR A 201 -2.05 -24.93 -1.73
C THR A 201 -1.72 -23.79 -0.76
N ALA A 202 -0.45 -23.42 -0.63
CA ALA A 202 -0.02 -22.30 0.19
C ALA A 202 -0.59 -20.96 -0.31
N MET A 203 -0.60 -20.75 -1.63
CA MET A 203 -1.15 -19.56 -2.25
C MET A 203 -2.64 -19.37 -1.98
N ALA A 204 -3.42 -20.45 -2.04
CA ALA A 204 -4.83 -20.42 -1.65
C ALA A 204 -5.01 -20.07 -0.16
N LEU A 205 -4.16 -20.60 0.73
CA LEU A 205 -4.24 -20.35 2.17
C LEU A 205 -4.03 -18.88 2.53
N TYR A 206 -2.99 -18.23 2.00
CA TYR A 206 -2.79 -16.80 2.31
C TYR A 206 -3.77 -15.88 1.56
N ALA A 207 -4.34 -16.30 0.42
CA ALA A 207 -5.49 -15.63 -0.19
C ALA A 207 -6.75 -15.73 0.69
N PHE A 208 -6.93 -16.85 1.39
CA PHE A 208 -8.08 -17.09 2.29
C PHE A 208 -7.97 -16.44 3.67
N ARG A 209 -6.78 -15.96 4.08
CA ARG A 209 -6.54 -15.34 5.40
C ARG A 209 -7.70 -14.44 5.88
N PRO A 210 -8.22 -13.47 5.09
CA PRO A 210 -9.26 -12.55 5.57
C PRO A 210 -10.61 -13.21 5.89
N TYR A 211 -10.82 -14.43 5.42
CA TYR A 211 -12.11 -15.13 5.38
C TYR A 211 -12.18 -16.35 6.29
N VAL A 212 -11.04 -16.88 6.77
CA VAL A 212 -10.98 -18.09 7.63
C VAL A 212 -11.93 -17.99 8.83
N ASN A 213 -12.04 -16.82 9.45
CA ASN A 213 -12.91 -16.60 10.62
C ASN A 213 -14.31 -16.08 10.26
N LYS A 214 -14.63 -15.91 8.98
CA LYS A 214 -15.89 -15.32 8.48
C LYS A 214 -16.70 -16.26 7.60
N ASN A 215 -16.08 -17.32 7.09
CA ASN A 215 -16.71 -18.27 6.17
C ASN A 215 -16.32 -19.70 6.58
N GLU A 216 -17.32 -20.48 7.01
CA GLU A 216 -17.13 -21.84 7.51
C GLU A 216 -16.56 -22.81 6.46
N LYS A 217 -16.93 -22.64 5.19
CA LYS A 217 -16.39 -23.45 4.08
C LYS A 217 -14.90 -23.17 3.89
N VAL A 218 -14.53 -21.90 3.91
CA VAL A 218 -13.13 -21.47 3.84
C VAL A 218 -12.35 -22.00 5.04
N LYS A 219 -12.91 -21.90 6.24
CA LYS A 219 -12.28 -22.45 7.45
C LYS A 219 -12.01 -23.96 7.30
N ALA A 220 -13.03 -24.72 6.89
CA ALA A 220 -12.91 -26.17 6.76
C ALA A 220 -11.89 -26.57 5.68
N ALA A 221 -11.85 -25.88 4.53
CA ALA A 221 -10.85 -26.10 3.50
C ALA A 221 -9.44 -25.71 3.96
N THR A 222 -9.30 -24.62 4.73
CA THR A 222 -8.04 -24.19 5.34
C THR A 222 -7.49 -25.26 6.29
N ASP A 223 -8.33 -25.82 7.15
CA ASP A 223 -7.93 -26.88 8.09
C ASP A 223 -7.43 -28.14 7.35
N ARG A 224 -8.11 -28.54 6.27
CA ARG A 224 -7.70 -29.67 5.42
C ARG A 224 -6.40 -29.39 4.68
N ALA A 225 -6.27 -28.21 4.09
CA ALA A 225 -5.06 -27.81 3.38
C ALA A 225 -3.82 -27.71 4.28
N LEU A 226 -3.97 -27.25 5.53
CA LEU A 226 -2.89 -27.30 6.53
C LEU A 226 -2.46 -28.73 6.86
N LYS A 227 -3.42 -29.67 6.98
CA LYS A 227 -3.11 -31.11 7.13
C LYS A 227 -2.35 -31.62 5.90
N THR A 228 -2.78 -31.25 4.70
CA THR A 228 -2.11 -31.61 3.45
C THR A 228 -0.67 -31.09 3.40
N LEU A 229 -0.43 -29.80 3.70
CA LEU A 229 0.92 -29.23 3.73
C LEU A 229 1.81 -29.87 4.80
N SER A 230 1.26 -30.20 5.97
CA SER A 230 1.99 -30.95 6.99
C SER A 230 2.41 -32.34 6.49
N ASN A 231 1.57 -33.01 5.70
CA ASN A 231 1.87 -34.33 5.14
C ASN A 231 2.85 -34.27 3.97
N LEU A 232 2.83 -33.19 3.17
CA LEU A 232 3.75 -32.98 2.05
C LEU A 232 5.17 -32.59 2.49
N GLN A 233 5.33 -32.10 3.72
CA GLN A 233 6.63 -31.67 4.24
C GLN A 233 7.61 -32.84 4.37
N LEU A 234 8.79 -32.68 3.79
CA LEU A 234 9.87 -33.66 3.87
C LEU A 234 10.47 -33.75 5.28
N GLN A 235 11.21 -34.82 5.55
CA GLN A 235 11.83 -35.07 6.85
C GLN A 235 12.85 -33.98 7.26
N ASN A 236 13.44 -33.29 6.28
CA ASN A 236 14.35 -32.16 6.48
C ASN A 236 13.61 -30.79 6.57
N GLY A 237 12.29 -30.79 6.58
CA GLY A 237 11.45 -29.58 6.66
C GLY A 237 11.08 -28.93 5.33
N GLY A 238 11.70 -29.34 4.21
CA GLY A 238 11.49 -28.78 2.87
C GLY A 238 10.27 -29.34 2.14
N TYR A 239 10.07 -28.87 0.91
CA TYR A 239 8.93 -29.22 0.07
C TYR A 239 9.34 -29.55 -1.37
N ILE A 240 8.65 -30.53 -1.96
CA ILE A 240 8.80 -30.91 -3.37
C ILE A 240 7.63 -30.36 -4.17
N SER A 241 7.94 -29.60 -5.22
CA SER A 241 7.01 -29.29 -6.30
C SER A 241 7.66 -29.61 -7.65
N TRP A 242 6.84 -30.03 -8.61
CA TRP A 242 7.26 -30.38 -9.98
C TRP A 242 8.47 -31.34 -10.06
N GLY A 243 8.61 -32.22 -9.07
CA GLY A 243 9.62 -33.29 -9.04
C GLY A 243 10.94 -32.93 -8.35
N THR A 244 11.10 -31.71 -7.82
CA THR A 244 12.33 -31.30 -7.12
C THR A 244 12.04 -30.66 -5.77
N GLU A 245 12.90 -30.93 -4.78
CA GLU A 245 12.91 -30.16 -3.52
C GLU A 245 13.48 -28.77 -3.83
N ASN A 246 12.70 -27.71 -3.61
CA ASN A 246 13.11 -26.37 -3.99
C ASN A 246 12.80 -25.30 -2.93
N SER A 247 13.50 -24.17 -3.04
CA SER A 247 13.41 -23.06 -2.10
C SER A 247 12.04 -22.35 -2.16
N GLU A 248 11.49 -22.22 -3.37
CA GLU A 248 10.27 -21.46 -3.66
C GLU A 248 9.07 -22.09 -2.99
N SER A 249 8.89 -23.41 -3.13
CA SER A 249 7.83 -24.16 -2.46
C SER A 249 7.90 -24.04 -0.95
N THR A 250 9.11 -24.09 -0.38
CA THR A 250 9.32 -23.93 1.05
C THR A 250 8.97 -22.50 1.49
N ALA A 251 9.33 -21.50 0.71
CA ALA A 251 8.97 -20.10 0.94
C ALA A 251 7.46 -19.87 0.93
N GLN A 252 6.74 -20.40 -0.07
CA GLN A 252 5.29 -20.27 -0.16
C GLN A 252 4.60 -20.84 1.08
N VAL A 253 5.04 -22.00 1.57
CA VAL A 253 4.49 -22.60 2.80
C VAL A 253 4.76 -21.73 4.03
N ILE A 254 5.96 -21.16 4.18
CA ILE A 254 6.26 -20.22 5.27
C ILE A 254 5.31 -19.01 5.22
N ILE A 255 5.07 -18.43 4.04
CA ILE A 255 4.13 -17.31 3.87
C ILE A 255 2.72 -17.72 4.27
N ALA A 256 2.26 -18.92 3.89
CA ALA A 256 0.93 -19.41 4.24
C ALA A 256 0.76 -19.58 5.76
N LEU A 257 1.72 -20.23 6.42
CA LEU A 257 1.67 -20.47 7.88
C LEU A 257 1.64 -19.14 8.65
N THR A 258 2.59 -18.27 8.36
CA THR A 258 2.72 -16.98 9.03
C THR A 258 1.53 -16.05 8.78
N SER A 259 0.96 -16.09 7.57
CA SER A 259 -0.27 -15.34 7.24
C SER A 259 -1.49 -15.79 8.05
N LEU A 260 -1.51 -17.05 8.49
CA LEU A 260 -2.56 -17.62 9.33
C LEU A 260 -2.23 -17.54 10.83
N GLY A 261 -1.14 -16.87 11.21
CA GLY A 261 -0.70 -16.75 12.59
C GLY A 261 -0.08 -18.03 13.16
N ILE A 262 0.37 -18.95 12.29
CA ILE A 262 1.02 -20.20 12.67
C ILE A 262 2.52 -20.01 12.60
N ASP A 263 3.22 -20.28 13.70
CA ASP A 263 4.66 -20.20 13.77
C ASP A 263 5.30 -21.47 13.14
N PRO A 264 6.02 -21.36 12.01
CA PRO A 264 6.62 -22.51 11.33
C PRO A 264 7.68 -23.25 12.16
N GLN A 265 8.20 -22.64 13.23
CA GLN A 265 9.21 -23.28 14.10
C GLN A 265 8.63 -24.00 15.31
N THR A 266 7.40 -23.65 15.73
CA THR A 266 6.86 -24.16 17.00
C THR A 266 5.55 -24.94 16.84
N ASP A 267 4.86 -24.82 15.71
CA ASP A 267 3.68 -25.63 15.44
C ASP A 267 4.07 -27.08 15.15
N LYS A 268 3.67 -27.98 16.06
CA LYS A 268 4.04 -29.40 16.04
C LYS A 268 3.62 -30.13 14.76
N ARG A 269 2.65 -29.63 14.00
CA ARG A 269 2.27 -30.22 12.70
C ARG A 269 3.42 -30.10 11.68
N PHE A 270 4.20 -29.03 11.79
CA PHE A 270 5.24 -28.63 10.83
C PHE A 270 6.68 -28.83 11.33
N ILE A 271 6.84 -29.57 12.44
CA ILE A 271 8.16 -30.01 12.94
C ILE A 271 8.35 -31.48 12.56
N LYS A 272 9.37 -31.75 11.74
CA LYS A 272 9.77 -33.12 11.38
C LYS A 272 11.00 -33.53 12.18
N TYR A 273 11.22 -34.83 12.30
CA TYR A 273 12.35 -35.38 13.04
C TYR A 273 13.13 -36.33 12.13
N ASP A 274 14.44 -36.14 12.08
CA ASP A 274 15.32 -37.08 11.40
C ASP A 274 15.55 -38.35 12.25
N GLU A 275 16.35 -39.28 11.71
CA GLU A 275 16.72 -40.53 12.37
C GLU A 275 17.42 -40.36 13.73
N ASN A 276 18.01 -39.18 13.98
CA ASN A 276 18.68 -38.84 15.24
C ASN A 276 17.77 -38.05 16.19
N ALA A 277 16.46 -37.99 15.91
CA ALA A 277 15.47 -37.20 16.64
C ALA A 277 15.79 -35.69 16.69
N LYS A 278 16.55 -35.17 15.72
CA LYS A 278 16.76 -33.73 15.57
C LYS A 278 15.55 -33.11 14.88
N PRO A 279 14.97 -32.01 15.41
CA PRO A 279 13.86 -31.33 14.77
C PRO A 279 14.33 -30.58 13.51
N HIS A 280 13.49 -30.56 12.49
CA HIS A 280 13.63 -29.81 11.25
C HIS A 280 12.32 -29.12 10.89
N THR A 281 12.42 -27.88 10.46
CA THR A 281 11.31 -26.98 10.16
C THR A 281 11.45 -26.41 8.74
N ALA A 282 10.42 -25.73 8.25
CA ALA A 282 10.51 -25.03 6.98
C ALA A 282 11.57 -23.91 7.00
N ILE A 283 11.85 -23.31 8.17
CA ILE A 283 12.91 -22.30 8.34
C ILE A 283 14.29 -22.95 8.22
N ASP A 284 14.53 -24.09 8.85
CA ASP A 284 15.77 -24.84 8.68
C ASP A 284 16.01 -25.18 7.21
N ALA A 285 14.97 -25.68 6.53
CA ALA A 285 15.06 -26.09 5.13
C ALA A 285 15.38 -24.93 4.20
N ILE A 286 14.66 -23.80 4.28
CA ILE A 286 14.86 -22.66 3.37
C ILE A 286 16.25 -22.04 3.53
N LEU A 287 16.81 -22.02 4.74
CA LEU A 287 18.16 -21.50 5.00
C LEU A 287 19.24 -22.33 4.28
N THR A 288 19.01 -23.62 4.01
CA THR A 288 19.96 -24.45 3.25
C THR A 288 20.09 -24.07 1.78
N PHE A 289 19.16 -23.27 1.24
CA PHE A 289 19.22 -22.76 -0.14
C PHE A 289 19.89 -21.39 -0.24
N ALA A 290 20.17 -20.73 0.88
CA ALA A 290 20.78 -19.41 0.91
C ALA A 290 22.23 -19.46 0.39
N VAL A 291 22.63 -18.42 -0.33
CA VAL A 291 23.97 -18.24 -0.89
C VAL A 291 24.72 -17.21 -0.04
N PRO A 292 25.97 -17.50 0.41
CA PRO A 292 26.78 -16.52 1.15
C PRO A 292 26.95 -15.22 0.36
N GLY A 293 26.68 -14.07 0.98
CA GLY A 293 26.70 -12.77 0.31
C GLY A 293 25.38 -12.39 -0.37
N GLY A 294 24.34 -13.20 -0.21
CA GLY A 294 22.96 -12.90 -0.55
C GLY A 294 22.38 -13.72 -1.70
N GLY A 295 21.08 -14.01 -1.58
CA GLY A 295 20.29 -14.72 -2.59
C GLY A 295 20.11 -16.20 -2.31
N PHE A 296 19.36 -16.86 -3.20
CA PHE A 296 18.93 -18.25 -3.03
C PHE A 296 19.13 -19.05 -4.32
N LYS A 297 19.32 -20.36 -4.13
CA LYS A 297 19.30 -21.36 -5.20
C LYS A 297 17.90 -21.95 -5.35
N HIS A 298 17.55 -22.39 -6.55
CA HIS A 298 16.30 -23.12 -6.79
C HIS A 298 16.35 -24.50 -6.11
N ILE A 299 17.35 -25.32 -6.48
CA ILE A 299 17.69 -26.59 -5.82
C ILE A 299 19.08 -26.51 -5.16
N LYS A 300 19.45 -27.45 -4.28
CA LYS A 300 20.69 -27.35 -3.49
C LYS A 300 21.96 -27.41 -4.34
N GLU A 301 21.91 -28.18 -5.42
CA GLU A 301 22.99 -28.42 -6.37
C GLU A 301 23.19 -27.24 -7.33
N ASP A 302 22.21 -26.34 -7.43
CA ASP A 302 22.23 -25.23 -8.37
C ASP A 302 23.16 -24.09 -7.94
N THR A 303 23.25 -23.11 -8.83
CA THR A 303 23.80 -21.79 -8.55
C THR A 303 22.68 -20.80 -8.18
N LEU A 304 23.05 -19.57 -7.87
CA LEU A 304 22.12 -18.50 -7.55
C LEU A 304 21.03 -18.34 -8.63
N ASN A 305 19.76 -18.26 -8.21
CA ASN A 305 18.60 -18.12 -9.08
C ASN A 305 17.77 -16.88 -8.69
N GLY A 306 17.37 -16.07 -9.67
CA GLY A 306 16.65 -14.82 -9.41
C GLY A 306 15.26 -15.00 -8.80
N MET A 307 14.47 -15.97 -9.29
CA MET A 307 13.13 -16.23 -8.77
C MET A 307 13.18 -16.86 -7.38
N ALA A 308 14.07 -17.83 -7.18
CA ALA A 308 14.38 -18.38 -5.87
C ALA A 308 14.79 -17.29 -4.89
N THR A 309 15.58 -16.32 -5.36
CA THR A 309 16.05 -15.20 -4.52
C THR A 309 14.91 -14.29 -4.08
N ASP A 310 14.03 -13.87 -5.00
CA ASP A 310 12.87 -13.05 -4.67
C ASP A 310 11.95 -13.82 -3.68
N GLN A 311 11.54 -15.04 -4.01
CA GLN A 311 10.62 -15.82 -3.16
C GLN A 311 11.25 -16.24 -1.83
N GLY A 312 12.53 -16.58 -1.80
CA GLY A 312 13.27 -16.90 -0.58
C GLY A 312 13.28 -15.72 0.39
N LEU A 313 13.50 -14.50 -0.13
CA LEU A 313 13.39 -13.28 0.65
C LEU A 313 11.94 -13.03 1.10
N GLU A 314 10.93 -13.25 0.26
CA GLU A 314 9.52 -13.15 0.63
C GLU A 314 9.16 -14.08 1.81
N GLY A 315 9.59 -15.34 1.75
CA GLY A 315 9.37 -16.34 2.80
C GLY A 315 9.97 -15.95 4.14
N LEU A 316 11.27 -15.62 4.15
CA LEU A 316 11.94 -15.17 5.38
C LEU A 316 11.39 -13.83 5.89
N THR A 317 11.01 -12.93 4.99
CA THR A 317 10.35 -11.66 5.35
C THR A 317 9.01 -11.92 6.03
N ALA A 318 8.19 -12.83 5.50
CA ALA A 318 6.91 -13.18 6.11
C ALA A 318 7.10 -13.71 7.53
N TYR A 319 8.12 -14.56 7.76
CA TYR A 319 8.50 -15.04 9.08
C TYR A 319 8.95 -13.92 10.02
N LEU A 320 9.87 -13.05 9.60
CA LEU A 320 10.33 -11.93 10.43
C LEU A 320 9.19 -10.96 10.79
N ARG A 321 8.32 -10.64 9.82
CA ARG A 321 7.13 -9.81 10.05
C ARG A 321 6.21 -10.45 11.10
N PHE A 322 5.96 -11.75 11.00
CA PHE A 322 5.19 -12.50 11.98
C PHE A 322 5.82 -12.46 13.38
N LYS A 323 7.14 -12.69 13.50
CA LYS A 323 7.83 -12.59 14.79
C LYS A 323 7.79 -11.18 15.41
N GLN A 324 7.74 -10.16 14.57
CA GLN A 324 7.65 -8.75 14.98
C GLN A 324 6.22 -8.26 15.22
N GLY A 325 5.20 -9.11 15.03
CA GLY A 325 3.79 -8.71 15.17
C GLY A 325 3.31 -7.73 14.11
N LYS A 326 4.01 -7.66 12.96
CA LYS A 326 3.60 -6.85 11.81
C LYS A 326 2.52 -7.57 10.99
N THR A 327 1.85 -6.83 10.11
CA THR A 327 0.89 -7.42 9.15
C THR A 327 1.57 -8.47 8.27
N ALA A 328 0.79 -9.47 7.82
CA ALA A 328 1.25 -10.52 6.92
C ALA A 328 1.86 -9.96 5.63
N LEU A 329 2.71 -10.72 4.92
CA LEU A 329 3.46 -10.22 3.76
C LEU A 329 2.59 -9.47 2.75
N PHE A 330 1.47 -10.08 2.34
CA PHE A 330 0.51 -9.51 1.39
C PHE A 330 -0.61 -8.69 2.05
N ASP A 331 -0.64 -8.55 3.37
CA ASP A 331 -1.54 -7.61 4.06
C ASP A 331 -0.85 -6.26 4.20
N MET A 332 -1.20 -5.32 3.32
CA MET A 332 -0.61 -3.98 3.25
C MET A 332 -1.57 -2.91 3.74
N THR A 333 -2.51 -3.27 4.61
CA THR A 333 -3.36 -2.30 5.32
C THR A 333 -2.56 -1.37 6.22
N ASP A 334 -1.34 -1.77 6.62
CA ASP A 334 -0.36 -0.96 7.34
C ASP A 334 0.48 -0.03 6.45
N VAL A 335 0.45 -0.23 5.13
CA VAL A 335 1.24 0.61 4.23
C VAL A 335 0.54 1.95 4.09
N GLU A 336 1.15 2.98 4.63
CA GLU A 336 0.75 4.35 4.36
C GLU A 336 0.78 4.57 2.86
N SER A 337 -0.32 5.09 2.31
CA SER A 337 -0.25 5.63 0.96
C SER A 337 0.86 6.66 1.01
N THR A 338 1.91 6.48 0.21
CA THR A 338 2.79 7.60 -0.06
C THR A 338 1.85 8.59 -0.71
N GLN A 339 1.40 9.60 0.06
CA GLN A 339 0.76 10.77 -0.50
C GLN A 339 1.54 11.04 -1.74
N SER A 340 0.84 11.12 -2.87
CA SER A 340 1.45 11.51 -4.12
C SER A 340 2.41 12.64 -3.78
N LYS A 341 3.72 12.32 -3.70
CA LYS A 341 4.71 13.25 -4.15
C LYS A 341 4.13 13.59 -5.50
N PRO A 342 3.74 14.85 -5.69
CA PRO A 342 3.16 15.21 -6.94
C PRO A 342 4.14 14.68 -7.98
N GLN A 343 3.65 13.77 -8.82
CA GLN A 343 4.50 13.15 -9.82
C GLN A 343 5.26 14.28 -10.49
N ASN A 344 6.49 14.03 -10.92
CA ASN A 344 7.11 14.94 -11.85
C ASN A 344 6.26 14.89 -13.13
N ILE A 345 5.17 15.67 -13.19
CA ILE A 345 4.34 15.81 -14.38
C ILE A 345 5.10 16.78 -15.27
N GLY A 346 6.15 16.26 -15.91
CA GLY A 346 6.62 16.80 -17.17
C GLY A 346 5.51 16.62 -18.21
N GLY A 347 4.44 17.42 -18.13
CA GLY A 347 3.27 17.24 -18.98
C GLY A 347 2.06 18.15 -18.76
N LEU A 348 2.09 19.16 -17.86
CA LEU A 348 1.07 20.21 -17.87
C LEU A 348 1.31 21.11 -19.09
N ASN A 349 0.57 20.87 -20.16
CA ASN A 349 0.82 21.51 -21.45
C ASN A 349 0.28 22.94 -21.51
N ASP A 350 -0.68 23.27 -20.65
CA ASP A 350 -1.44 24.52 -20.67
C ASP A 350 -0.90 25.60 -19.71
N ILE A 351 0.15 25.29 -18.94
CA ILE A 351 0.78 26.27 -18.03
C ILE A 351 1.98 26.99 -18.66
N LYS A 352 2.44 26.57 -19.83
CA LYS A 352 3.62 27.14 -20.48
C LYS A 352 3.40 28.63 -20.81
N GLY A 353 4.26 29.50 -20.30
CA GLY A 353 4.18 30.95 -20.45
C GLY A 353 3.19 31.62 -19.49
N HIS A 354 2.52 30.86 -18.61
CA HIS A 354 1.63 31.40 -17.61
C HIS A 354 2.43 31.99 -16.43
N TRP A 355 1.99 33.10 -15.84
CA TRP A 355 2.74 33.78 -14.76
C TRP A 355 2.95 32.91 -13.51
N ALA A 356 2.05 31.94 -13.29
CA ALA A 356 2.13 30.97 -12.20
C ALA A 356 2.82 29.66 -12.59
N GLU A 357 3.41 29.55 -13.79
CA GLU A 357 4.01 28.30 -14.29
C GLU A 357 4.98 27.69 -13.28
N GLU A 358 5.93 28.49 -12.79
CA GLU A 358 6.98 28.02 -11.89
C GLU A 358 6.43 27.55 -10.55
N VAL A 359 5.47 28.28 -9.97
CA VAL A 359 4.87 27.88 -8.69
C VAL A 359 3.93 26.68 -8.85
N ILE A 360 3.22 26.58 -9.97
CA ILE A 360 2.40 25.41 -10.30
C ILE A 360 3.30 24.18 -10.45
N LYS A 361 4.47 24.29 -11.10
CA LYS A 361 5.46 23.20 -11.19
C LYS A 361 6.07 22.86 -9.84
N LYS A 362 6.45 23.86 -9.03
CA LYS A 362 7.07 23.71 -7.70
C LYS A 362 6.27 22.75 -6.81
N TYR A 363 4.94 22.85 -6.85
CA TYR A 363 4.04 21.99 -6.10
C TYR A 363 3.21 21.04 -6.96
N ASN A 364 3.48 20.98 -8.27
CA ASN A 364 2.75 20.23 -9.28
C ASN A 364 1.21 20.30 -9.07
N GLY A 365 0.71 21.52 -8.96
CA GLY A 365 -0.72 21.79 -8.78
C GLY A 365 -1.34 21.39 -7.44
N LEU A 366 -0.54 21.05 -6.40
CA LEU A 366 -1.00 20.78 -5.02
C LEU A 366 -2.12 19.72 -4.89
N GLY A 367 -2.22 18.80 -5.85
CA GLY A 367 -3.28 17.78 -5.88
C GLY A 367 -4.67 18.31 -6.23
N ILE A 368 -4.77 19.53 -6.78
CA ILE A 368 -6.00 20.01 -7.42
C ILE A 368 -6.35 19.06 -8.56
N HIS A 369 -7.58 18.53 -8.56
CA HIS A 369 -8.01 17.55 -9.54
C HIS A 369 -7.92 18.13 -10.96
N ASN A 370 -7.00 17.58 -11.75
CA ASN A 370 -6.72 17.99 -13.11
C ASN A 370 -7.00 16.83 -14.06
N LYS A 371 -7.20 17.12 -15.35
CA LYS A 371 -7.16 16.08 -16.38
C LYS A 371 -5.69 15.86 -16.70
N SER A 372 -5.27 14.61 -16.95
CA SER A 372 -3.90 14.11 -17.12
C SER A 372 -2.80 15.11 -17.59
N THR A 373 -3.08 16.03 -18.51
CA THR A 373 -2.11 17.02 -19.05
C THR A 373 -2.58 18.50 -19.03
N ILE A 374 -3.71 18.81 -18.37
CA ILE A 374 -4.34 20.14 -18.37
C ILE A 374 -4.65 20.58 -16.93
N PHE A 375 -3.98 21.64 -16.45
CA PHE A 375 -4.16 22.20 -15.12
C PHE A 375 -5.31 23.23 -15.03
N SER A 376 -5.60 23.94 -16.12
CA SER A 376 -6.53 25.06 -16.23
C SER A 376 -6.21 26.20 -15.25
N PRO A 377 -5.06 26.88 -15.37
CA PRO A 377 -4.59 27.87 -14.38
C PRO A 377 -5.58 29.02 -14.13
N ASP A 378 -6.32 29.46 -15.16
CA ASP A 378 -7.29 30.55 -15.08
C ASP A 378 -8.71 30.10 -14.66
N GLN A 379 -8.93 28.80 -14.47
CA GLN A 379 -10.22 28.30 -14.00
C GLN A 379 -10.41 28.64 -12.51
N ASN A 380 -11.62 29.03 -12.14
CA ASN A 380 -12.00 29.17 -10.72
C ASN A 380 -11.86 27.83 -10.01
N ILE A 381 -11.26 27.84 -8.82
CA ILE A 381 -11.09 26.65 -7.99
C ILE A 381 -12.32 26.42 -7.11
N THR A 382 -12.70 25.17 -6.89
CA THR A 382 -13.77 24.82 -5.95
C THR A 382 -13.30 24.84 -4.50
N ARG A 383 -14.23 24.91 -3.55
CA ARG A 383 -13.95 24.82 -2.11
C ARG A 383 -13.28 23.49 -1.74
N GLY A 384 -13.72 22.38 -2.35
CA GLY A 384 -13.11 21.06 -2.17
C GLY A 384 -11.68 21.00 -2.71
N GLU A 385 -11.45 21.52 -3.90
CA GLU A 385 -10.11 21.63 -4.49
C GLU A 385 -9.16 22.50 -3.65
N PHE A 386 -9.65 23.63 -3.12
CA PHE A 386 -8.85 24.50 -2.27
C PHE A 386 -8.49 23.84 -0.93
N ALA A 387 -9.41 23.06 -0.34
CA ALA A 387 -9.13 22.26 0.85
C ALA A 387 -8.01 21.25 0.60
N VAL A 388 -8.05 20.55 -0.55
CA VAL A 388 -6.98 19.63 -0.96
C VAL A 388 -5.66 20.36 -1.10
N ALA A 389 -5.66 21.50 -1.80
CA ALA A 389 -4.45 22.28 -2.03
C ALA A 389 -3.79 22.74 -0.71
N LEU A 390 -4.59 23.20 0.26
CA LEU A 390 -4.09 23.61 1.58
C LEU A 390 -3.50 22.45 2.38
N VAL A 391 -4.20 21.32 2.45
CA VAL A 391 -3.75 20.14 3.20
C VAL A 391 -2.44 19.60 2.63
N ASN A 392 -2.35 19.51 1.29
CA ASN A 392 -1.15 19.04 0.61
C ASN A 392 0.01 20.03 0.73
N GLY A 393 -0.27 21.33 0.57
CA GLY A 393 0.76 22.38 0.64
C GLY A 393 1.40 22.48 2.02
N PHE A 394 0.58 22.50 3.07
CA PHE A 394 1.06 22.66 4.44
C PHE A 394 1.35 21.33 5.16
N LYS A 395 1.15 20.18 4.51
CA LYS A 395 1.38 18.82 5.05
C LYS A 395 0.74 18.65 6.43
N ILE A 396 -0.58 18.69 6.44
CA ILE A 396 -1.38 18.68 7.68
C ILE A 396 -1.92 17.27 7.91
N GLU A 397 -1.90 16.83 9.15
CA GLU A 397 -2.47 15.56 9.59
C GLU A 397 -3.80 15.76 10.31
N MET A 398 -4.62 14.71 10.37
CA MET A 398 -5.94 14.77 11.00
C MET A 398 -5.82 14.97 12.51
N LYS A 399 -6.63 15.88 13.06
CA LYS A 399 -6.68 16.17 14.49
C LYS A 399 -7.96 15.63 15.11
N GLY A 400 -7.94 14.35 15.50
CA GLY A 400 -9.10 13.70 16.12
C GLY A 400 -10.26 13.49 15.15
N ALA A 401 -11.49 13.39 15.67
CA ALA A 401 -12.68 13.16 14.87
C ALA A 401 -13.08 14.42 14.07
N ALA A 402 -13.30 14.27 12.77
CA ALA A 402 -13.78 15.34 11.90
C ALA A 402 -15.32 15.45 11.95
N PRO A 403 -15.89 16.67 11.79
CA PRO A 403 -17.32 16.82 11.58
C PRO A 403 -17.74 16.27 10.20
N ASN A 404 -18.87 15.57 10.15
CA ASN A 404 -19.42 15.01 8.92
C ASN A 404 -20.30 16.02 8.20
N PHE A 405 -19.93 16.42 6.98
CA PHE A 405 -20.78 17.26 6.12
C PHE A 405 -21.68 16.39 5.23
N VAL A 406 -22.97 16.74 5.13
CA VAL A 406 -23.97 15.94 4.40
C VAL A 406 -23.79 15.95 2.88
N ASP A 407 -23.06 16.94 2.36
CA ASP A 407 -22.78 17.15 0.95
C ASP A 407 -21.34 16.78 0.56
N VAL A 408 -20.63 16.09 1.44
CA VAL A 408 -19.33 15.46 1.14
C VAL A 408 -19.56 13.96 1.05
N SER A 409 -19.61 13.45 -0.18
CA SER A 409 -19.82 12.02 -0.43
C SER A 409 -18.68 11.17 0.12
N SER A 410 -18.98 9.94 0.56
CA SER A 410 -18.00 9.00 1.12
C SER A 410 -16.90 8.60 0.13
N ASP A 411 -17.18 8.69 -1.16
CA ASP A 411 -16.30 8.39 -2.30
C ASP A 411 -15.67 9.62 -2.94
N ALA A 412 -15.95 10.82 -2.41
CA ALA A 412 -15.41 12.06 -2.99
C ALA A 412 -13.89 12.13 -2.85
N TRP A 413 -13.19 12.41 -3.95
CA TRP A 413 -11.72 12.45 -4.00
C TRP A 413 -11.10 13.47 -3.03
N TYR A 414 -11.82 14.55 -2.71
CA TYR A 414 -11.41 15.58 -1.75
C TYR A 414 -11.80 15.27 -0.30
N LYS A 415 -12.56 14.19 -0.03
CA LYS A 415 -13.14 13.90 1.29
C LYS A 415 -12.11 13.94 2.41
N ASN A 416 -11.00 13.20 2.24
CA ASN A 416 -9.97 13.11 3.27
C ASN A 416 -9.37 14.48 3.61
N SER A 417 -9.12 15.32 2.59
CA SER A 417 -8.60 16.67 2.81
C SER A 417 -9.61 17.59 3.50
N VAL A 418 -10.91 17.45 3.18
CA VAL A 418 -11.96 18.17 3.89
C VAL A 418 -12.03 17.74 5.36
N GLU A 419 -11.95 16.44 5.64
CA GLU A 419 -11.94 15.91 7.01
C GLU A 419 -10.70 16.38 7.80
N ILE A 420 -9.52 16.34 7.20
CA ILE A 420 -8.28 16.85 7.81
C ILE A 420 -8.43 18.35 8.12
N ALA A 421 -8.85 19.16 7.15
CA ALA A 421 -8.96 20.59 7.33
C ALA A 421 -10.07 20.97 8.35
N ALA A 422 -11.18 20.24 8.37
CA ALA A 422 -12.26 20.46 9.32
C ALA A 422 -11.88 20.04 10.75
N SER A 423 -11.23 18.88 10.92
CA SER A 423 -10.73 18.43 12.23
C SER A 423 -9.71 19.40 12.85
N ASN A 424 -8.98 20.13 12.01
CA ASN A 424 -8.03 21.16 12.42
C ASN A 424 -8.67 22.57 12.58
N GLY A 425 -9.98 22.70 12.38
CA GLY A 425 -10.69 23.99 12.50
C GLY A 425 -10.41 25.00 11.38
N ILE A 426 -9.78 24.56 10.28
CA ILE A 426 -9.49 25.39 9.10
C ILE A 426 -10.80 25.64 8.33
N ILE A 427 -11.63 24.59 8.23
CA ILE A 427 -12.94 24.61 7.59
C ILE A 427 -14.05 24.55 8.65
N GLN A 428 -15.09 25.37 8.49
CA GLN A 428 -16.23 25.46 9.43
C GLN A 428 -17.60 25.24 8.76
N GLY A 429 -17.64 24.83 7.48
CA GLY A 429 -18.88 24.65 6.72
C GLY A 429 -19.54 25.97 6.28
N VAL A 430 -20.71 25.87 5.66
CA VAL A 430 -21.52 27.00 5.15
C VAL A 430 -22.91 27.10 5.80
N GLY A 431 -23.17 26.31 6.86
CA GLY A 431 -24.49 26.14 7.48
C GLY A 431 -25.15 24.81 7.09
N ASP A 432 -26.24 24.45 7.76
CA ASP A 432 -27.05 23.23 7.49
C ASP A 432 -26.26 21.92 7.39
N ASN A 433 -25.16 21.82 8.16
CA ASN A 433 -24.22 20.71 8.10
C ASN A 433 -23.62 20.46 6.71
N LYS A 434 -23.44 21.51 5.91
CA LYS A 434 -22.86 21.48 4.55
C LYS A 434 -21.49 22.15 4.48
N PHE A 435 -20.66 21.68 3.56
CA PHE A 435 -19.38 22.30 3.21
C PHE A 435 -19.41 23.03 1.86
N ALA A 436 -20.30 22.64 0.96
CA ALA A 436 -20.41 23.06 -0.43
C ALA A 436 -19.11 22.85 -1.25
N PRO A 437 -18.58 21.61 -1.32
CA PRO A 437 -17.28 21.34 -1.93
C PRO A 437 -17.20 21.70 -3.43
N GLU A 438 -18.32 21.59 -4.15
CA GLU A 438 -18.38 21.84 -5.59
C GLU A 438 -18.58 23.31 -5.97
N ASN A 439 -18.88 24.17 -4.99
CA ASN A 439 -19.00 25.60 -5.24
C ASN A 439 -17.61 26.23 -5.41
N ASN A 440 -17.49 27.21 -6.30
CA ASN A 440 -16.29 28.04 -6.38
C ASN A 440 -16.07 28.78 -5.06
N ILE A 441 -14.83 28.84 -4.60
CA ILE A 441 -14.47 29.55 -3.37
C ILE A 441 -14.22 31.04 -3.66
N THR A 442 -14.80 31.89 -2.82
CA THR A 442 -14.54 33.34 -2.87
C THR A 442 -13.18 33.68 -2.27
N ARG A 443 -12.64 34.84 -2.64
CA ARG A 443 -11.34 35.32 -2.15
C ARG A 443 -11.35 35.54 -0.64
N GLU A 444 -12.43 36.07 -0.08
CA GLU A 444 -12.54 36.26 1.37
C GLU A 444 -12.60 34.91 2.12
N GLU A 445 -13.29 33.90 1.59
CA GLU A 445 -13.27 32.55 2.17
C GLU A 445 -11.86 31.95 2.13
N ALA A 446 -11.15 32.05 1.00
CA ALA A 446 -9.78 31.58 0.86
C ALA A 446 -8.84 32.28 1.87
N MET A 447 -8.98 33.60 2.07
CA MET A 447 -8.23 34.37 3.07
C MET A 447 -8.47 33.84 4.49
N THR A 448 -9.72 33.54 4.84
CA THR A 448 -10.03 32.99 6.17
C THR A 448 -9.42 31.60 6.39
N MET A 449 -9.49 30.74 5.37
CA MET A 449 -8.95 29.38 5.46
C MET A 449 -7.42 29.41 5.60
N ILE A 450 -6.72 30.23 4.81
CA ILE A 450 -5.26 30.29 4.91
C ILE A 450 -4.79 30.99 6.20
N GLN A 451 -5.51 32.00 6.71
CA GLN A 451 -5.17 32.60 8.00
C GLN A 451 -5.31 31.57 9.14
N ARG A 452 -6.39 30.79 9.16
CA ARG A 452 -6.57 29.69 10.15
C ARG A 452 -5.47 28.65 10.03
N MET A 453 -5.06 28.33 8.80
CA MET A 453 -3.95 27.43 8.53
C MET A 453 -2.63 27.95 9.11
N LEU A 454 -2.30 29.22 8.84
CA LEU A 454 -1.06 29.81 9.34
C LEU A 454 -1.06 29.91 10.87
N LYS A 455 -2.21 30.24 11.48
CA LYS A 455 -2.39 30.19 12.94
C LYS A 455 -2.12 28.79 13.49
N LEU A 456 -2.61 27.74 12.81
CA LEU A 456 -2.35 26.35 13.20
C LEU A 456 -0.86 25.98 13.13
N LYS A 457 -0.10 26.54 12.18
CA LYS A 457 1.37 26.38 12.08
C LYS A 457 2.16 27.27 13.04
N GLY A 458 1.47 27.98 13.94
CA GLY A 458 2.12 28.83 14.95
C GLY A 458 2.54 30.21 14.45
N GLN A 459 2.10 30.62 13.25
CA GLN A 459 2.37 31.96 12.74
C GLN A 459 1.57 33.01 13.51
N ASN A 460 2.18 34.17 13.75
CA ASN A 460 1.45 35.31 14.29
C ASN A 460 0.56 35.91 13.20
N VAL A 461 -0.75 35.76 13.37
CA VAL A 461 -1.78 36.21 12.42
C VAL A 461 -2.52 37.47 12.86
N GLU A 462 -2.03 38.15 13.90
CA GLU A 462 -2.56 39.43 14.35
C GLU A 462 -2.13 40.58 13.42
N ILE A 463 -2.93 41.64 13.39
CA ILE A 463 -2.66 42.86 12.63
C ILE A 463 -2.40 43.98 13.62
N SER A 464 -1.29 44.68 13.44
CA SER A 464 -0.85 45.76 14.33
C SER A 464 -1.59 47.09 14.12
N GLU A 465 -2.15 47.29 12.93
CA GLU A 465 -2.99 48.44 12.59
C GLU A 465 -4.47 48.05 12.76
N GLY A 466 -5.34 49.00 13.08
CA GLY A 466 -6.78 48.75 13.13
C GLY A 466 -7.29 48.20 11.79
N THR A 467 -7.95 47.03 11.82
CA THR A 467 -8.40 46.30 10.62
C THR A 467 -9.24 47.17 9.68
N LYS A 468 -10.13 48.00 10.24
CA LYS A 468 -11.03 48.87 9.46
C LYS A 468 -10.26 49.96 8.71
N GLU A 469 -9.32 50.60 9.40
CA GLU A 469 -8.46 51.64 8.86
C GLU A 469 -7.56 51.10 7.76
N TYR A 470 -7.04 49.88 7.93
CA TYR A 470 -6.25 49.20 6.91
C TYR A 470 -7.08 48.91 5.65
N LEU A 471 -8.25 48.30 5.80
CA LEU A 471 -9.12 47.96 4.66
C LEU A 471 -9.66 49.20 3.94
N ALA A 472 -9.86 50.31 4.64
CA ALA A 472 -10.31 51.59 4.05
C ALA A 472 -9.33 52.17 3.01
N LYS A 473 -8.08 51.68 2.96
CA LYS A 473 -7.09 52.03 1.92
C LYS A 473 -7.48 51.48 0.54
N PHE A 474 -8.41 50.54 0.48
CA PHE A 474 -8.87 49.89 -0.75
C PHE A 474 -10.27 50.39 -1.13
N PRO A 475 -10.52 50.70 -2.43
CA PRO A 475 -11.82 51.20 -2.87
C PRO A 475 -13.02 50.29 -2.57
N ASP A 476 -12.77 48.98 -2.48
CA ASP A 476 -13.77 47.95 -2.18
C ASP A 476 -13.59 47.33 -0.79
N GLY A 477 -12.79 47.93 0.09
CA GLY A 477 -12.53 47.43 1.44
C GLY A 477 -13.79 47.34 2.30
N ASN A 478 -14.78 48.19 2.05
CA ASN A 478 -16.08 48.15 2.72
C ASN A 478 -17.01 47.00 2.25
N THR A 479 -16.60 46.23 1.24
CA THR A 479 -17.36 45.07 0.73
C THR A 479 -16.90 43.74 1.34
N VAL A 480 -15.82 43.75 2.11
CA VAL A 480 -15.36 42.59 2.88
C VAL A 480 -16.42 42.28 3.94
N SER A 481 -16.84 41.02 4.04
CA SER A 481 -17.76 40.64 5.11
C SER A 481 -17.14 40.78 6.49
N ASP A 482 -17.94 41.18 7.48
CA ASP A 482 -17.48 41.37 8.88
C ASP A 482 -16.65 40.19 9.42
N TRP A 483 -17.08 38.96 9.12
CA TRP A 483 -16.40 37.73 9.58
C TRP A 483 -15.04 37.47 8.91
N ALA A 484 -14.75 38.15 7.79
CA ALA A 484 -13.52 37.98 7.01
C ALA A 484 -12.58 39.18 7.12
N MET A 485 -12.95 40.26 7.82
CA MET A 485 -12.19 41.51 7.85
C MET A 485 -10.74 41.32 8.32
N ASP A 486 -10.55 40.64 9.45
CA ASP A 486 -9.20 40.38 9.99
C ASP A 486 -8.41 39.47 9.06
N SER A 487 -9.04 38.45 8.49
CA SER A 487 -8.35 37.58 7.53
C SER A 487 -7.96 38.34 6.27
N ALA A 488 -8.83 39.20 5.75
CA ALA A 488 -8.56 39.99 4.56
C ALA A 488 -7.40 40.96 4.80
N ALA A 489 -7.46 41.75 5.87
CA ALA A 489 -6.40 42.68 6.18
C ALA A 489 -5.06 41.97 6.41
N PHE A 490 -5.04 40.85 7.15
CA PHE A 490 -3.82 40.07 7.38
C PHE A 490 -3.21 39.54 6.06
N ASN A 491 -4.04 38.96 5.19
CA ASN A 491 -3.57 38.37 3.95
C ASN A 491 -3.03 39.41 2.97
N ILE A 492 -3.66 40.59 2.91
CA ILE A 492 -3.22 41.69 2.07
C ILE A 492 -1.93 42.33 2.63
N ASP A 493 -1.85 42.53 3.95
CA ASP A 493 -0.67 43.07 4.63
C ASP A 493 0.58 42.20 4.43
N ARG A 494 0.43 40.89 4.64
CA ARG A 494 1.50 39.91 4.42
C ARG A 494 1.76 39.59 2.95
N LYS A 495 1.02 40.20 2.02
CA LYS A 495 1.08 39.95 0.57
C LYS A 495 0.88 38.47 0.20
N ILE A 496 0.20 37.70 1.06
CA ILE A 496 -0.20 36.32 0.77
C ILE A 496 -1.18 36.36 -0.41
N ILE A 497 -2.24 37.17 -0.29
CA ILE A 497 -3.10 37.52 -1.42
C ILE A 497 -2.74 38.91 -1.90
N ILE A 498 -2.58 39.05 -3.21
CA ILE A 498 -2.41 40.35 -3.87
C ILE A 498 -3.75 40.75 -4.49
N GLY A 499 -4.11 42.03 -4.35
CA GLY A 499 -5.31 42.59 -4.95
C GLY A 499 -5.29 42.58 -6.49
N ARG A 500 -6.42 42.86 -7.13
CA ARG A 500 -6.55 43.03 -8.58
C ARG A 500 -6.88 44.49 -8.87
N ASP A 501 -6.09 45.16 -9.71
CA ASP A 501 -6.30 46.57 -10.10
C ASP A 501 -6.51 47.53 -8.90
N GLY A 502 -5.72 47.36 -7.85
CA GLY A 502 -5.81 48.16 -6.62
C GLY A 502 -7.00 47.83 -5.71
N LYS A 503 -7.72 46.74 -5.97
CA LYS A 503 -8.88 46.28 -5.19
C LYS A 503 -8.63 44.92 -4.53
N ILE A 504 -9.36 44.63 -3.45
CA ILE A 504 -9.28 43.34 -2.73
C ILE A 504 -10.04 42.24 -3.49
N VAL A 505 -11.20 42.60 -4.04
CA VAL A 505 -12.19 41.76 -4.72
C VAL A 505 -12.71 40.63 -3.83
N PRO A 506 -13.22 40.90 -2.62
CA PRO A 506 -13.48 39.86 -1.61
C PRO A 506 -14.55 38.83 -2.04
N LYS A 507 -15.59 39.28 -2.76
CA LYS A 507 -16.67 38.41 -3.26
C LYS A 507 -16.35 37.69 -4.57
N GLY A 508 -15.22 38.01 -5.21
CA GLY A 508 -14.80 37.34 -6.44
C GLY A 508 -14.24 35.95 -6.15
N ASN A 509 -14.29 35.06 -7.13
CA ASN A 509 -13.68 33.73 -7.03
C ASN A 509 -12.16 33.80 -7.26
N ILE A 510 -11.44 32.90 -6.60
CA ILE A 510 -10.00 32.70 -6.80
C ILE A 510 -9.76 31.65 -7.90
N THR A 511 -8.76 31.88 -8.74
CA THR A 511 -8.36 30.90 -9.78
C THR A 511 -7.45 29.81 -9.21
N ARG A 512 -7.29 28.71 -9.92
CA ARG A 512 -6.34 27.63 -9.57
C ARG A 512 -4.90 28.15 -9.46
N ALA A 513 -4.47 29.00 -10.39
CA ALA A 513 -3.14 29.61 -10.35
C ALA A 513 -2.96 30.54 -9.13
N GLU A 514 -3.96 31.37 -8.84
CA GLU A 514 -3.93 32.22 -7.64
C GLU A 514 -3.92 31.37 -6.36
N ALA A 515 -4.71 30.30 -6.28
CA ALA A 515 -4.75 29.42 -5.12
C ALA A 515 -3.39 28.79 -4.80
N VAL A 516 -2.72 28.22 -5.80
CA VAL A 516 -1.38 27.63 -5.62
C VAL A 516 -0.37 28.70 -5.19
N THR A 517 -0.43 29.88 -5.80
CA THR A 517 0.45 31.01 -5.45
C THR A 517 0.22 31.51 -4.02
N VAL A 518 -1.03 31.60 -3.59
CA VAL A 518 -1.42 32.03 -2.24
C VAL A 518 -0.91 31.04 -1.19
N ILE A 519 -0.99 29.74 -1.48
CA ILE A 519 -0.47 28.68 -0.61
C ILE A 519 1.05 28.72 -0.55
N ASP A 520 1.73 28.88 -1.70
CA ASP A 520 3.18 29.03 -1.76
C ASP A 520 3.68 30.18 -0.87
N ARG A 521 3.09 31.36 -1.01
CA ARG A 521 3.44 32.53 -0.19
C ARG A 521 3.16 32.31 1.29
N GLY A 522 2.08 31.60 1.62
CA GLY A 522 1.80 31.23 3.00
C GLY A 522 2.84 30.25 3.57
N ILE A 523 3.38 29.35 2.76
CA ILE A 523 4.46 28.42 3.16
C ILE A 523 5.79 29.15 3.38
N GLU A 524 6.03 30.23 2.63
CA GLU A 524 7.26 31.03 2.73
C GLU A 524 7.27 32.01 3.93
N LEU A 525 6.18 32.11 4.69
CA LEU A 525 6.11 32.81 5.98
C LEU A 525 6.58 31.92 7.13
#